data_AF-A0A9E5FI93-F1
#
_entry.id   AF-A0A9E5FI93-F1
#
_cell.length_a   1.000
_cell.length_b   1.000
_cell.length_c   1.000
_cell.angle_alpha   90.00
_cell.angle_beta   90.00
_cell.angle_gamma   90.00
#
_symmetry.space_group_name_H-M   'P 1'
#
loop_
_entity.id
_entity.type
_entity.pdbx_description
1 polymer ?
#
loop_
_entity_poly.entity_id
_entity_poly.type
_entity_poly.pdbx_seq_one_letter_code
_entity_poly.pdbx_strand_id
1 'polypeptide(L)'
;MDQPSEPGAHPVEGQAPTRAGQPGHDYSRIAQDLQIRRVQVDAVARLLDEGYTVPFIVRFRKDRTQGLDDAAVRQIARRLSTIRAFQERKKNLLANLSQQGRLVPELESAIAEAETPKRLDDLTLPFRQRRRSPSHAAREKGLGPLAEAIWLADPALTDLDAILEHWADPELKLDAEARAAQVKTVREGVVHILSEVVADTA
;
A
#
# COMPACT_ATOMS: atom_id res chain seq x y z
N MET A 1 20.53 55.20 37.30
CA MET A 1 21.28 53.97 36.98
C MET A 1 20.47 52.84 37.60
N ASP A 2 19.37 52.35 37.04
CA ASP A 2 19.07 51.93 35.67
C ASP A 2 20.16 51.07 35.05
N GLN A 3 20.11 49.78 35.37
CA GLN A 3 20.46 48.69 34.47
C GLN A 3 19.42 47.56 34.62
N PRO A 4 18.99 46.91 33.51
CA PRO A 4 17.78 46.11 33.47
C PRO A 4 18.03 44.63 33.77
N SER A 5 17.02 43.98 34.35
CA SER A 5 16.92 42.54 34.58
C SER A 5 16.87 41.77 33.25
N GLU A 6 17.81 40.86 33.04
CA GLU A 6 17.69 39.82 32.01
C GLU A 6 16.71 38.72 32.47
N PRO A 7 15.78 38.26 31.62
CA PRO A 7 14.84 37.22 31.98
C PRO A 7 15.49 35.83 31.86
N GLY A 8 15.26 35.01 32.88
CA GLY A 8 15.72 33.63 32.94
C GLY A 8 15.28 32.82 31.72
N ALA A 9 16.26 32.26 31.03
CA ALA A 9 16.06 31.19 30.06
C ALA A 9 15.55 29.95 30.81
N HIS A 10 14.23 29.78 30.87
CA HIS A 10 13.65 28.48 31.13
C HIS A 10 13.99 27.56 29.95
N PRO A 11 14.63 26.40 30.19
CA PRO A 11 14.71 25.38 29.16
C PRO A 11 13.29 24.96 28.85
N VAL A 12 12.85 25.22 27.62
CA VAL A 12 11.61 24.68 27.09
C VAL A 12 11.81 23.17 27.05
N GLU A 13 11.23 22.46 28.02
CA GLU A 13 11.21 21.00 28.01
C GLU A 13 10.61 20.56 26.68
N GLY A 14 11.49 20.03 25.83
CA GLY A 14 11.12 19.38 24.59
C GLY A 14 10.11 18.31 24.92
N GLN A 15 8.87 18.58 24.55
CA GLN A 15 7.78 17.63 24.59
C GLN A 15 8.26 16.39 23.82
N ALA A 16 8.57 15.33 24.56
CA ALA A 16 9.05 14.08 23.99
C ALA A 16 8.08 13.64 22.89
N PRO A 17 8.58 13.14 21.74
CA PRO A 17 7.70 12.72 20.66
C PRO A 17 6.72 11.69 21.21
N THR A 18 5.44 12.02 21.10
CA THR A 18 4.33 11.15 21.48
C THR A 18 4.59 9.77 20.87
N ARG A 19 4.75 8.73 21.70
CA ARG A 19 5.03 7.32 21.31
C ARG A 19 3.85 6.66 20.60
N ALA A 20 3.21 7.37 19.70
CA ALA A 20 2.05 6.90 18.98
C ALA A 20 2.46 5.97 17.84
N GLY A 21 1.78 4.82 17.75
CA GLY A 21 2.14 3.71 16.85
C GLY A 21 2.72 2.48 17.55
N GLN A 22 2.97 2.53 18.86
CA GLN A 22 3.22 1.33 19.68
C GLN A 22 1.89 0.73 20.16
N PRO A 23 1.75 -0.61 20.21
CA PRO A 23 0.51 -1.28 20.63
C PRO A 23 0.01 -0.80 22.01
N GLY A 24 0.92 -0.40 22.91
CA GLY A 24 0.55 0.17 24.22
C GLY A 24 -0.06 1.59 24.16
N HIS A 25 0.31 2.40 23.17
CA HIS A 25 -0.23 3.75 22.99
C HIS A 25 -1.60 3.71 22.32
N ASP A 26 -1.78 2.81 21.36
CA ASP A 26 -3.04 2.65 20.63
C ASP A 26 -4.18 2.20 21.55
N TYR A 27 -3.89 1.31 22.50
CA TYR A 27 -4.90 0.82 23.46
C TYR A 27 -5.28 1.93 24.45
N SER A 28 -4.32 2.80 24.78
CA SER A 28 -4.55 3.98 25.62
C SER A 28 -5.43 5.00 24.89
N ARG A 29 -5.25 5.21 23.58
CA ARG A 29 -6.14 6.04 22.76
C ARG A 29 -7.56 5.47 22.70
N ILE A 30 -7.72 4.16 22.47
CA ILE A 30 -9.06 3.52 22.52
C ILE A 30 -9.73 3.74 23.88
N ALA A 31 -8.98 3.56 24.97
CA ALA A 31 -9.51 3.74 26.31
C ALA A 31 -10.01 5.18 26.54
N GLN A 32 -9.24 6.17 26.10
CA GLN A 32 -9.61 7.58 26.15
C GLN A 32 -10.83 7.90 25.28
N ASP A 33 -10.83 7.48 24.00
CA ASP A 33 -11.92 7.73 23.05
C ASP A 33 -13.25 7.14 23.53
N LEU A 34 -13.21 5.99 24.21
CA LEU A 34 -14.39 5.29 24.71
C LEU A 34 -14.73 5.62 26.17
N GLN A 35 -13.93 6.46 26.83
CA GLN A 35 -14.09 6.79 28.26
C GLN A 35 -14.14 5.53 29.16
N ILE A 36 -13.29 4.55 28.85
CA ILE A 36 -13.15 3.29 29.60
C ILE A 36 -11.73 3.15 30.13
N ARG A 37 -11.51 2.17 31.02
CA ARG A 37 -10.17 1.91 31.55
C ARG A 37 -9.36 1.11 30.53
N ARG A 38 -8.07 1.44 30.41
CA ARG A 38 -7.13 0.70 29.55
C ARG A 38 -7.13 -0.80 29.81
N VAL A 39 -7.20 -1.21 31.08
CA VAL A 39 -7.29 -2.63 31.48
C VAL A 39 -8.48 -3.38 30.87
N GLN A 40 -9.58 -2.67 30.54
CA GLN A 40 -10.74 -3.26 29.88
C GLN A 40 -10.49 -3.47 28.39
N VAL A 41 -9.76 -2.57 27.75
CA VAL A 41 -9.28 -2.74 26.36
C VAL A 41 -8.30 -3.91 26.29
N ASP A 42 -7.34 -3.99 27.21
CA ASP A 42 -6.40 -5.10 27.32
C ASP A 42 -7.12 -6.44 27.51
N ALA A 43 -8.14 -6.49 28.36
CA ALA A 43 -8.92 -7.70 28.59
C ALA A 43 -9.66 -8.18 27.34
N VAL A 44 -10.31 -7.26 26.61
CA VAL A 44 -10.98 -7.59 25.35
C VAL A 44 -9.97 -8.03 24.29
N ALA A 45 -8.82 -7.35 24.18
CA ALA A 45 -7.76 -7.73 23.25
C ALA A 45 -7.26 -9.16 23.51
N ARG A 46 -6.96 -9.50 24.77
CA ARG A 46 -6.54 -10.85 25.17
C ARG A 46 -7.57 -11.91 24.81
N LEU A 47 -8.86 -11.65 25.07
CA LEU A 47 -9.92 -12.58 24.71
C LEU A 47 -10.02 -12.80 23.20
N LEU A 48 -9.85 -11.75 22.39
CA LEU A 48 -9.81 -11.87 20.94
C LEU A 48 -8.58 -12.67 20.47
N ASP A 49 -7.44 -12.49 21.13
CA ASP A 49 -6.19 -13.22 20.83
C ASP A 49 -6.24 -14.69 21.25
N GLU A 50 -7.00 -15.00 22.31
CA GLU A 50 -7.37 -16.37 22.71
C GLU A 50 -8.37 -17.02 21.71
N GLY A 51 -8.82 -16.30 20.68
CA GLY A 51 -9.71 -16.80 19.63
C GLY A 51 -11.21 -16.68 19.94
N TYR A 52 -11.59 -15.99 21.01
CA TYR A 52 -13.00 -15.79 21.32
C TYR A 52 -13.64 -14.77 20.37
N THR A 53 -14.86 -15.05 19.92
CA THR A 53 -15.64 -14.13 19.09
C THR A 53 -16.34 -13.07 19.94
N VAL A 54 -16.62 -11.90 19.35
CA VAL A 54 -17.32 -10.82 20.06
C VAL A 54 -18.66 -11.27 20.67
N PRO A 55 -19.56 -12.00 19.95
CA PRO A 55 -20.80 -12.49 20.55
C PRO A 55 -20.56 -13.40 21.76
N PHE A 56 -19.49 -14.22 21.71
CA PHE A 56 -19.13 -15.09 22.83
C PHE A 56 -18.62 -14.29 24.03
N ILE A 57 -17.77 -13.28 23.79
CA ILE A 57 -17.23 -12.41 24.84
C ILE A 57 -18.37 -11.69 25.57
N VAL A 58 -19.28 -11.06 24.81
CA VAL A 58 -20.42 -10.32 25.36
C VAL A 58 -21.31 -11.22 26.21
N ARG A 59 -21.57 -12.44 25.76
CA ARG A 59 -22.52 -13.35 26.42
C ARG A 59 -21.93 -14.13 27.59
N PHE A 60 -20.64 -14.49 27.53
CA PHE A 60 -20.04 -15.48 28.45
C PHE A 60 -18.75 -15.03 29.13
N ARG A 61 -18.26 -13.81 28.89
CA ARG A 61 -16.99 -13.29 29.44
C ARG A 61 -17.10 -11.87 30.00
N LYS A 62 -18.29 -11.48 30.44
CA LYS A 62 -18.57 -10.13 31.00
C LYS A 62 -17.78 -9.84 32.29
N ASP A 63 -17.51 -10.88 33.06
CA ASP A 63 -16.63 -10.87 34.22
C ASP A 63 -15.19 -10.49 33.85
N ARG A 64 -14.66 -11.11 32.78
CA ARG A 64 -13.29 -10.85 32.30
C ARG A 64 -13.14 -9.48 31.64
N THR A 65 -14.19 -8.91 31.06
CA THR A 65 -14.17 -7.53 30.51
C THR A 65 -14.42 -6.44 31.56
N GLN A 66 -14.53 -6.81 32.85
CA GLN A 66 -14.84 -5.91 33.96
C GLN A 66 -16.12 -5.10 33.73
N GLY A 67 -17.18 -5.76 33.24
CA GLY A 67 -18.51 -5.18 33.13
C GLY A 67 -18.77 -4.31 31.90
N LEU A 68 -17.93 -4.37 30.86
CA LEU A 68 -18.23 -3.71 29.58
C LEU A 68 -19.57 -4.21 29.00
N ASP A 69 -20.30 -3.30 28.37
CA ASP A 69 -21.49 -3.64 27.60
C ASP A 69 -21.15 -4.15 26.19
N ASP A 70 -22.15 -4.66 25.48
CA ASP A 70 -22.00 -5.20 24.13
C ASP A 70 -21.41 -4.14 23.17
N ALA A 71 -21.94 -2.91 23.22
CA ALA A 71 -21.56 -1.83 22.33
C ALA A 71 -20.07 -1.48 22.45
N ALA A 72 -19.56 -1.36 23.69
CA ALA A 72 -18.16 -1.08 23.96
C ALA A 72 -17.26 -2.22 23.49
N VAL A 73 -17.60 -3.49 23.78
CA VAL A 73 -16.81 -4.65 23.32
C VAL A 73 -16.72 -4.68 21.78
N ARG A 74 -17.83 -4.43 21.07
CA ARG A 74 -17.83 -4.35 19.60
C ARG A 74 -16.96 -3.20 19.09
N GLN A 75 -17.02 -2.04 19.73
CA GLN A 75 -16.24 -0.88 19.32
C GLN A 75 -14.74 -1.08 19.53
N ILE A 76 -14.34 -1.67 20.65
CA ILE A 76 -12.95 -2.08 20.91
C ILE A 76 -12.48 -3.06 19.84
N ALA A 77 -13.25 -4.13 19.58
CA ALA A 77 -12.88 -5.14 18.59
C ALA A 77 -12.70 -4.54 17.18
N ARG A 78 -13.58 -3.63 16.76
CA ARG A 78 -13.43 -2.91 15.48
C ARG A 78 -12.16 -2.07 15.44
N ARG A 79 -11.90 -1.26 16.46
CA ARG A 79 -10.71 -0.39 16.53
C ARG A 79 -9.41 -1.22 16.53
N LEU A 80 -9.37 -2.29 17.33
CA LEU A 80 -8.25 -3.22 17.36
C LEU A 80 -8.00 -3.87 16.00
N SER A 81 -9.06 -4.28 15.29
CA SER A 81 -8.95 -4.83 13.94
C SER A 81 -8.30 -3.84 12.98
N THR A 82 -8.75 -2.57 12.96
CA THR A 82 -8.15 -1.52 12.13
C THR A 82 -6.68 -1.29 12.45
N ILE A 83 -6.32 -1.22 13.73
CA ILE A 83 -4.92 -1.04 14.16
C ILE A 83 -4.07 -2.24 13.70
N ARG A 84 -4.53 -3.47 13.92
CA ARG A 84 -3.82 -4.69 13.53
C ARG A 84 -3.63 -4.77 12.02
N ALA A 85 -4.66 -4.43 11.23
CA ALA A 85 -4.57 -4.39 9.78
C ALA A 85 -3.52 -3.37 9.30
N PHE A 86 -3.43 -2.20 9.96
CA PHE A 86 -2.42 -1.21 9.64
C PHE A 86 -1.00 -1.67 10.00
N GLN A 87 -0.82 -2.29 11.17
CA GLN A 87 0.47 -2.86 11.58
C GLN A 87 0.90 -4.00 10.65
N GLU A 88 -0.04 -4.84 10.21
CA GLU A 88 0.24 -5.91 9.25
C GLU A 88 0.65 -5.34 7.88
N ARG A 89 0.00 -4.27 7.43
CA ARG A 89 0.40 -3.56 6.20
C ARG A 89 1.84 -3.04 6.30
N LYS A 90 2.25 -2.47 7.45
CA LYS A 90 3.64 -2.05 7.67
C LYS A 90 4.61 -3.22 7.59
N LYS A 91 4.32 -4.34 8.25
CA LYS A 91 5.17 -5.54 8.21
C LYS A 91 5.34 -6.07 6.80
N ASN A 92 4.24 -6.19 6.05
CA ASN A 92 4.28 -6.66 4.66
C ASN A 92 5.09 -5.73 3.76
N LEU A 93 4.97 -4.43 3.97
CA LEU A 93 5.77 -3.45 3.26
C LEU A 93 7.27 -3.57 3.57
N LEU A 94 7.65 -3.68 4.85
CA LEU A 94 9.04 -3.87 5.26
C LEU A 94 9.62 -5.16 4.67
N ALA A 95 8.87 -6.26 4.72
CA ALA A 95 9.26 -7.53 4.12
C ALA A 95 9.47 -7.39 2.61
N ASN A 96 8.58 -6.70 1.90
CA ASN A 96 8.71 -6.46 0.47
C ASN A 96 9.94 -5.61 0.11
N LEU A 97 10.18 -4.54 0.86
CA LEU A 97 11.35 -3.68 0.67
C LEU A 97 12.67 -4.42 0.98
N SER A 98 12.67 -5.26 2.02
CA SER A 98 13.80 -6.11 2.36
C SER A 98 14.10 -7.12 1.25
N GLN A 99 13.07 -7.78 0.70
CA GLN A 99 13.22 -8.74 -0.41
C GLN A 99 13.76 -8.07 -1.68
N GLN A 100 13.45 -6.79 -1.90
CA GLN A 100 13.96 -6.01 -3.03
C GLN A 100 15.37 -5.44 -2.78
N GLY A 101 15.95 -5.62 -1.59
CA GLY A 101 17.23 -5.01 -1.21
C GLY A 101 17.16 -3.48 -1.11
N ARG A 102 15.96 -2.92 -0.87
CA ARG A 102 15.68 -1.47 -0.82
C ARG A 102 15.42 -0.95 0.58
N LEU A 103 15.48 -1.81 1.60
CA LEU A 103 15.28 -1.43 2.99
C LEU A 103 16.59 -0.86 3.57
N VAL A 104 16.54 0.39 4.00
CA VAL A 104 17.63 1.07 4.73
C VAL A 104 17.16 1.39 6.17
N PRO A 105 18.08 1.48 7.16
CA PRO A 105 17.71 1.67 8.56
C PRO A 105 16.81 2.89 8.82
N GLU A 106 17.04 4.00 8.11
CA GLU A 106 16.25 5.22 8.24
C GLU A 106 14.81 5.01 7.74
N LEU A 107 14.64 4.24 6.66
CA LEU A 107 13.33 3.91 6.10
C LEU A 107 12.58 2.92 6.99
N GLU A 108 13.28 1.94 7.56
CA GLU A 108 12.70 1.00 8.52
C GLU A 108 12.13 1.74 9.73
N SER A 109 12.93 2.63 10.33
CA SER A 109 12.50 3.48 11.45
C SER A 109 11.31 4.36 11.06
N ALA A 110 11.36 5.03 9.90
CA ALA A 110 10.27 5.89 9.45
C ALA A 110 8.96 5.12 9.20
N ILE A 111 9.02 3.89 8.67
CA ILE A 111 7.85 3.03 8.47
C ILE A 111 7.31 2.53 9.82
N ALA A 112 8.18 2.16 10.76
CA ALA A 112 7.78 1.74 12.10
C ALA A 112 7.01 2.86 12.83
N GLU A 113 7.48 4.10 12.71
CA GLU A 113 6.88 5.29 13.33
C GLU A 113 5.64 5.84 12.60
N ALA A 114 5.38 5.43 11.35
CA ALA A 114 4.29 5.99 10.56
C ALA A 114 2.91 5.77 11.24
N GLU A 115 2.21 6.84 11.63
CA GLU A 115 0.92 6.71 12.33
C GLU A 115 -0.30 6.65 11.41
N THR A 116 -0.16 7.06 10.15
CA THR A 116 -1.28 7.19 9.22
C THR A 116 -1.04 6.43 7.92
N PRO A 117 -2.11 5.91 7.27
CA PRO A 117 -2.01 5.33 5.94
C PRO A 117 -1.34 6.28 4.94
N LYS A 118 -1.68 7.57 5.00
CA LYS A 118 -1.09 8.60 4.13
C LYS A 118 0.43 8.70 4.32
N ARG A 119 0.90 8.79 5.57
CA ARG A 119 2.34 8.86 5.84
C ARG A 119 3.06 7.61 5.35
N LEU A 120 2.46 6.44 5.51
CA LEU A 120 3.00 5.18 4.99
C LEU A 120 3.06 5.17 3.45
N ASP A 121 2.04 5.71 2.79
CA ASP A 121 1.99 5.83 1.33
C ASP A 121 3.04 6.82 0.79
N ASP A 122 3.26 7.93 1.50
CA ASP A 122 4.26 8.95 1.15
C ASP A 122 5.69 8.39 1.27
N LEU A 123 6.00 7.66 2.35
CA LEU A 123 7.31 7.04 2.57
C LEU A 123 7.68 6.02 1.50
N THR A 124 6.69 5.39 0.89
CA THR A 124 6.90 4.33 -0.11
C THR A 124 6.82 4.84 -1.54
N LEU A 125 6.39 6.07 -1.75
CA LEU A 125 6.24 6.68 -3.08
C LEU A 125 7.52 6.57 -3.93
N PRO A 126 8.73 6.83 -3.39
CA PRO A 126 9.98 6.73 -4.17
C PRO A 126 10.35 5.29 -4.55
N PHE A 127 9.86 4.31 -3.78
CA PHE A 127 10.25 2.90 -3.92
C PHE A 127 9.19 2.06 -4.65
N ARG A 128 7.98 2.59 -4.82
CA ARG A 128 6.95 1.94 -5.63
C ARG A 128 7.50 1.72 -7.03
N GLN A 129 7.54 0.45 -7.44
CA GLN A 129 7.78 0.10 -8.83
C GLN A 129 6.77 0.90 -9.66
N ARG A 130 7.25 1.73 -10.60
CA ARG A 130 6.36 2.33 -11.61
C ARG A 130 5.56 1.17 -12.18
N ARG A 131 4.22 1.28 -12.16
CA ARG A 131 3.37 0.29 -12.83
C ARG A 131 3.97 0.07 -14.21
N ARG A 132 4.31 -1.17 -14.55
CA ARG A 132 4.79 -1.48 -15.91
C ARG A 132 3.74 -0.93 -16.85
N SER A 133 4.09 0.12 -17.59
CA SER A 133 3.17 0.72 -18.54
C SER A 133 2.78 -0.35 -19.55
N PRO A 134 1.52 -0.41 -20.01
CA PRO A 134 1.14 -1.31 -21.10
C PRO A 134 2.11 -1.21 -22.31
N SER A 135 2.66 -0.02 -22.57
CA SER A 135 3.72 0.22 -23.57
C SER A 135 5.03 -0.50 -23.24
N HIS A 136 5.49 -0.47 -21.98
CA HIS A 136 6.71 -1.15 -21.54
C HIS A 136 6.56 -2.67 -21.64
N ALA A 137 5.40 -3.21 -21.22
CA ALA A 137 5.09 -4.63 -21.38
C ALA A 137 5.02 -5.04 -22.86
N ALA A 138 4.51 -4.18 -23.75
CA ALA A 138 4.49 -4.41 -25.19
C ALA A 138 5.91 -4.39 -25.80
N ARG A 139 6.80 -3.48 -25.34
CA ARG A 139 8.21 -3.46 -25.75
C ARG A 139 8.99 -4.70 -25.28
N GLU A 140 8.72 -5.20 -24.07
CA GLU A 140 9.29 -6.48 -23.57
C GLU A 140 8.89 -7.68 -24.45
N LYS A 141 7.70 -7.64 -25.08
CA LYS A 141 7.25 -8.62 -26.07
C LYS A 141 7.84 -8.41 -27.46
N GLY A 142 8.79 -7.49 -27.61
CA GLY A 142 9.42 -7.18 -28.89
C GLY A 142 8.60 -6.29 -29.81
N LEU A 143 7.46 -5.74 -29.40
CA LEU A 143 6.59 -4.94 -30.28
C LEU A 143 7.13 -3.51 -30.57
N GLY A 144 8.29 -3.15 -30.00
CA GLY A 144 8.92 -1.85 -30.16
C GLY A 144 9.23 -1.48 -31.62
N PRO A 145 9.97 -2.30 -32.37
CA PRO A 145 10.29 -2.04 -33.78
C PRO A 145 9.06 -1.91 -34.67
N LEU A 146 8.01 -2.69 -34.43
CA LEU A 146 6.75 -2.58 -35.18
C LEU A 146 6.08 -1.22 -34.93
N ALA A 147 6.00 -0.79 -33.67
CA ALA A 147 5.44 0.51 -33.33
C ALA A 147 6.27 1.66 -33.94
N GLU A 148 7.60 1.56 -33.95
CA GLU A 148 8.49 2.54 -34.57
C GLU A 148 8.29 2.61 -36.09
N ALA A 149 8.22 1.47 -36.77
CA ALA A 149 7.96 1.42 -38.21
C ALA A 149 6.61 2.07 -38.57
N ILE A 150 5.57 1.84 -37.75
CA ILE A 150 4.25 2.49 -37.92
C ILE A 150 4.36 3.99 -37.72
N TRP A 151 5.06 4.43 -36.67
CA TRP A 151 5.26 5.85 -36.36
C TRP A 151 5.97 6.60 -37.48
N LEU A 152 7.00 5.97 -38.07
CA LEU A 152 7.78 6.54 -39.18
C LEU A 152 7.10 6.40 -40.55
N ALA A 153 5.89 5.83 -40.60
CA ALA A 153 5.16 5.52 -41.84
C ALA A 153 6.05 4.75 -42.85
N ASP A 154 6.73 3.70 -42.37
CA ASP A 154 7.63 2.88 -43.19
C ASP A 154 6.89 2.34 -44.43
N PRO A 155 7.35 2.64 -45.66
CA PRO A 155 6.75 2.14 -46.91
C PRO A 155 6.71 0.60 -47.01
N ALA A 156 7.50 -0.12 -46.22
CA ALA A 156 7.46 -1.57 -46.14
C ALA A 156 6.20 -2.11 -45.44
N LEU A 157 5.47 -1.27 -44.69
CA LEU A 157 4.20 -1.60 -44.05
C LEU A 157 3.03 -1.49 -45.05
N THR A 158 2.99 -2.36 -46.05
CA THR A 158 1.95 -2.38 -47.09
C THR A 158 0.62 -2.98 -46.63
N ASP A 159 0.66 -3.94 -45.70
CA ASP A 159 -0.53 -4.55 -45.09
C ASP A 159 -0.31 -4.76 -43.59
N LEU A 160 -0.89 -3.88 -42.78
CA LEU A 160 -0.75 -3.92 -41.33
C LEU A 160 -1.41 -5.14 -40.70
N ASP A 161 -2.53 -5.61 -41.25
CA ASP A 161 -3.27 -6.75 -40.69
C ASP A 161 -2.47 -8.05 -40.87
N ALA A 162 -1.90 -8.26 -42.06
CA ALA A 162 -1.01 -9.39 -42.33
C ALA A 162 0.25 -9.38 -41.45
N ILE A 163 0.81 -8.20 -41.16
CA ILE A 163 1.98 -8.05 -40.29
C ILE A 163 1.61 -8.37 -38.84
N LEU A 164 0.49 -7.85 -38.32
CA LEU A 164 0.02 -8.18 -36.97
C LEU A 164 -0.26 -9.68 -36.80
N GLU A 165 -0.74 -10.36 -37.85
CA GLU A 165 -0.91 -11.81 -37.89
C GLU A 165 0.41 -12.59 -37.85
N HIS A 166 1.49 -12.02 -38.40
CA HIS A 166 2.83 -12.61 -38.32
C HIS A 166 3.44 -12.47 -36.92
N TRP A 167 3.16 -11.35 -36.24
CA TRP A 167 3.59 -11.11 -34.85
C TRP A 167 2.80 -11.92 -33.82
N ALA A 168 1.60 -12.41 -34.18
CA ALA A 168 0.92 -13.47 -33.44
C ALA A 168 1.65 -14.80 -33.67
N ASP A 169 2.70 -14.99 -32.88
CA ASP A 169 3.64 -16.11 -32.81
C ASP A 169 3.25 -17.39 -33.62
N PRO A 170 3.91 -17.66 -34.76
CA PRO A 170 3.51 -18.72 -35.68
C PRO A 170 3.85 -20.14 -35.18
N GLU A 171 4.66 -20.29 -34.13
CA GLU A 171 5.09 -21.61 -33.61
C GLU A 171 4.10 -22.22 -32.59
N LEU A 172 3.22 -21.39 -32.02
CA LEU A 172 2.13 -21.86 -31.19
C LEU A 172 1.05 -22.41 -32.13
N LYS A 173 0.78 -23.72 -32.07
CA LYS A 173 -0.34 -24.37 -32.77
C LYS A 173 -1.69 -23.91 -32.20
N LEU A 174 -2.00 -22.63 -32.32
CA LEU A 174 -3.23 -22.01 -31.86
C LEU A 174 -4.36 -22.35 -32.82
N ASP A 175 -5.56 -22.53 -32.27
CA ASP A 175 -6.77 -22.51 -33.07
C ASP A 175 -7.06 -21.08 -33.57
N ALA A 176 -8.06 -20.96 -34.46
CA ALA A 176 -8.41 -19.69 -35.09
C ALA A 176 -8.85 -18.62 -34.06
N GLU A 177 -9.50 -19.03 -32.97
CA GLU A 177 -10.01 -18.12 -31.94
C GLU A 177 -8.87 -17.56 -31.08
N ALA A 178 -7.97 -18.43 -30.61
CA ALA A 178 -6.79 -18.06 -29.85
C ALA A 178 -5.83 -17.19 -30.68
N ARG A 179 -5.69 -17.48 -31.99
CA ARG A 179 -4.90 -16.64 -32.90
C ARG A 179 -5.50 -15.24 -33.05
N ALA A 180 -6.82 -15.14 -33.25
CA ALA A 180 -7.50 -13.85 -33.34
C ALA A 180 -7.38 -13.03 -32.03
N ALA A 181 -7.49 -13.69 -30.87
CA ALA A 181 -7.29 -13.06 -29.57
C ALA A 181 -5.84 -12.55 -29.39
N GLN A 182 -4.85 -13.30 -29.87
CA GLN A 182 -3.45 -12.90 -29.83
C GLN A 182 -3.17 -11.71 -30.75
N VAL A 183 -3.69 -11.71 -31.97
CA VAL A 183 -3.59 -10.56 -32.90
C VAL A 183 -4.18 -9.30 -32.28
N LYS A 184 -5.34 -9.41 -31.63
CA LYS A 184 -5.94 -8.29 -30.88
C LYS A 184 -5.02 -7.79 -29.78
N THR A 185 -4.42 -8.70 -29.02
CA THR A 185 -3.46 -8.37 -27.94
C THR A 185 -2.22 -7.66 -28.48
N VAL A 186 -1.67 -8.12 -29.62
CA VAL A 186 -0.53 -7.48 -30.29
C VAL A 186 -0.89 -6.07 -30.73
N ARG A 187 -2.04 -5.89 -31.39
CA ARG A 187 -2.54 -4.58 -31.81
C ARG A 187 -2.69 -3.62 -30.64
N GLU A 188 -3.33 -4.07 -29.55
CA GLU A 188 -3.47 -3.27 -28.32
C GLU A 188 -2.11 -2.87 -27.75
N GLY A 189 -1.14 -3.79 -27.71
CA GLY A 189 0.23 -3.50 -27.29
C GLY A 189 0.90 -2.41 -28.12
N VAL A 190 0.79 -2.48 -29.44
CA VAL A 190 1.32 -1.46 -30.37
C VAL A 190 0.65 -0.11 -30.15
N VAL A 191 -0.68 -0.08 -30.00
CA VAL A 191 -1.45 1.15 -29.72
C VAL A 191 -0.99 1.80 -28.42
N HIS A 192 -0.71 1.02 -27.39
CA HIS A 192 -0.19 1.55 -26.13
C HIS A 192 1.20 2.18 -26.28
N ILE A 193 2.09 1.59 -27.08
CA ILE A 193 3.41 2.18 -27.37
C ILE A 193 3.24 3.51 -28.12
N LEU A 194 2.43 3.54 -29.18
CA LEU A 194 2.20 4.74 -29.97
C LEU A 194 1.53 5.85 -29.16
N SER A 195 0.57 5.51 -28.30
CA SER A 195 -0.12 6.47 -27.43
C SER A 195 0.84 7.16 -26.48
N GLU A 196 1.83 6.44 -25.95
CA GLU A 196 2.90 7.02 -25.13
C GLU A 196 3.79 7.95 -25.95
N VAL A 197 4.22 7.53 -27.16
CA VAL A 197 5.04 8.36 -28.05
C VAL A 197 4.33 9.67 -28.43
N VAL A 198 3.03 9.61 -28.74
CA VAL A 198 2.22 10.81 -29.02
C VAL A 198 2.15 11.73 -27.80
N ALA A 199 1.91 11.17 -26.61
CA ALA A 199 1.83 11.95 -25.37
C ALA A 199 3.16 12.61 -24.98
N ASP A 200 4.30 11.98 -25.27
CA ASP A 200 5.63 12.52 -25.00
C ASP A 200 6.10 13.56 -26.04
N THR A 201 5.49 13.57 -27.23
CA THR A 201 5.84 14.48 -28.35
C THR A 201 4.88 15.69 -28.44
N ALA A 202 3.79 15.70 -27.67
CA ALA A 202 2.77 16.76 -27.62
C ALA A 202 3.10 17.84 -26.58
#